data_AF-A0A3N0XGE3-F1
#
_entry.id   AF-A0A3N0XGE3-F1
#
_cell.length_a   1.000
_cell.length_b   1.000
_cell.length_c   1.000
_cell.angle_alpha   90.00
_cell.angle_beta   90.00
_cell.angle_gamma   90.00
#
_symmetry.space_group_name_H-M   'P 1'
#
loop_
_entity.id
_entity.type
_entity.pdbx_description
1 polymer ?
#
loop_
_entity_poly.entity_id
_entity_poly.type
_entity_poly.pdbx_seq_one_letter_code
_entity_poly.pdbx_strand_id
1 'polypeptide(L)'
;MDSTSKQSSINELQEQIRSLTDENVQLRERNEVLFGKLDSAQNKLGLQAASKSDLSVKLVQCEEDKLNISKDLVDVQIEANKMRERYEAEIFELKNMVLSQKGTASSLQTERDRLRQEVSAALARLEVIERNERDLAEEYSVLKSNFLSLSSAYERERTHSEELSAELLALAHTHDTLLLERERTHRHTLEVERVRALISRASLNRVRGAQNNLRDELENLRKSYEGHQRQLEEKVVAMGREQQENKRAIQNTRHELSQQSATLIISQHQLKEAETEVSKLQNHLKELNREYRARLTHYIQDVTECVTAADGGDLGQLKGFVESMLEEVKASYRSREEQLTKATRTYRKGIQGLSNAFQQLLIAYRLQREQILALPEHDLEAGPPEAHFSPAGTEPRGETERELHRLREDKARLESQLKLAREQVCVCVCVCVCVFNELVL
;
A
#
# COMPACT_ATOMS: atom_id res chain seq x y z
N MET A 1 -13.66 22.06 151.96
CA MET A 1 -13.21 22.90 150.82
C MET A 1 -12.92 22.06 149.55
N ASP A 2 -13.54 20.89 149.39
CA ASP A 2 -13.15 19.89 148.36
C ASP A 2 -14.20 19.68 147.24
N SER A 3 -15.35 20.34 147.35
CA SER A 3 -16.46 20.27 146.38
C SER A 3 -16.44 21.40 145.35
N THR A 4 -15.93 22.58 145.72
CA THR A 4 -15.79 23.74 144.83
C THR A 4 -14.65 23.61 143.82
N SER A 5 -13.55 22.93 144.17
CA SER A 5 -12.44 22.64 143.23
C SER A 5 -12.81 21.55 142.21
N LYS A 6 -13.62 20.57 142.60
CA LYS A 6 -14.16 19.56 141.67
C LYS A 6 -15.15 20.18 140.70
N GLN A 7 -15.98 21.12 141.15
CA GLN A 7 -16.91 21.83 140.29
C GLN A 7 -16.19 22.76 139.29
N SER A 8 -15.09 23.42 139.68
CA SER A 8 -14.29 24.23 138.74
C SER A 8 -13.57 23.37 137.70
N SER A 9 -12.99 22.23 138.10
CA SER A 9 -12.35 21.28 137.19
C SER A 9 -13.33 20.64 136.20
N ILE A 10 -14.57 20.36 136.64
CA ILE A 10 -15.65 19.89 135.76
C ILE A 10 -16.07 20.98 134.76
N ASN A 11 -16.14 22.24 135.19
CA ASN A 11 -16.48 23.36 134.30
C ASN A 11 -15.35 23.62 133.27
N GLU A 12 -14.08 23.54 133.68
CA GLU A 12 -12.92 23.64 132.78
C GLU A 12 -12.90 22.53 131.73
N LEU A 13 -13.22 21.29 132.13
CA LEU A 13 -13.36 20.15 131.21
C LEU A 13 -14.56 20.34 130.26
N GLN A 14 -15.69 20.89 130.74
CA GLN A 14 -16.84 21.20 129.88
C GLN A 14 -16.54 22.31 128.87
N GLU A 15 -15.76 23.32 129.25
CA GLU A 15 -15.28 24.37 128.34
C GLU A 15 -14.28 23.82 127.32
N GLN A 16 -13.33 22.96 127.74
CA GLN A 16 -12.44 22.26 126.82
C GLN A 16 -13.21 21.37 125.84
N ILE A 17 -14.23 20.64 126.28
CA ILE A 17 -15.07 19.81 125.41
C ILE A 17 -15.82 20.70 124.40
N ARG A 18 -16.37 21.85 124.81
CA ARG A 18 -17.01 22.80 123.87
C ARG A 18 -16.00 23.35 122.86
N SER A 19 -14.84 23.82 123.32
CA SER A 19 -13.78 24.33 122.44
C SER A 19 -13.33 23.28 121.41
N LEU A 20 -13.12 22.03 121.85
CA LEU A 20 -12.77 20.92 120.96
C LEU A 20 -13.90 20.54 120.01
N THR A 21 -15.16 20.70 120.43
CA THR A 21 -16.33 20.47 119.57
C THR A 21 -16.42 21.52 118.49
N ASP A 22 -16.27 22.80 118.84
CA ASP A 22 -16.28 23.93 117.90
C ASP A 22 -15.10 23.83 116.92
N GLU A 23 -13.91 23.45 117.40
CA GLU A 23 -12.75 23.20 116.56
C GLU A 23 -12.98 22.03 115.60
N ASN A 24 -13.59 20.93 116.06
CA ASN A 24 -13.97 19.81 115.20
C ASN A 24 -15.00 20.22 114.13
N VAL A 25 -15.96 21.08 114.46
CA VAL A 25 -16.91 21.61 113.48
C VAL A 25 -16.20 22.47 112.44
N GLN A 26 -15.32 23.38 112.87
CA GLN A 26 -14.52 24.20 111.93
C GLN A 26 -13.60 23.34 111.05
N LEU A 27 -13.02 22.27 111.59
CA LEU A 27 -12.20 21.33 110.83
C LEU A 27 -13.04 20.56 109.81
N ARG A 28 -14.28 20.18 110.15
CA ARG A 28 -15.22 19.55 109.20
C ARG A 28 -15.60 20.49 108.07
N GLU A 29 -15.95 21.74 108.38
CA GLU A 29 -16.25 22.75 107.36
C GLU A 29 -15.06 23.03 106.44
N ARG A 30 -13.85 23.15 107.01
CA ARG A 30 -12.62 23.30 106.21
C ARG A 30 -12.37 22.08 105.33
N ASN A 31 -12.58 20.87 105.84
CA ASN A 31 -12.45 19.64 105.06
C ASN A 31 -13.47 19.59 103.92
N GLU A 32 -14.74 19.95 104.15
CA GLU A 32 -15.74 20.03 103.07
C GLU A 32 -15.33 21.01 101.96
N VAL A 33 -14.80 22.19 102.33
CA VAL A 33 -14.28 23.15 101.35
C VAL A 33 -13.07 22.60 100.59
N LEU A 34 -12.18 21.87 101.28
CA LEU A 34 -11.04 21.21 100.64
C LEU A 34 -11.48 20.09 99.69
N PHE A 35 -12.48 19.29 100.05
CA PHE A 35 -13.05 18.26 99.17
C PHE A 35 -13.68 18.89 97.92
N GLY A 36 -14.46 19.97 98.06
CA GLY A 36 -15.02 20.66 96.89
C GLY A 36 -13.94 21.25 95.96
N LYS A 37 -12.84 21.75 96.53
CA LYS A 37 -11.68 22.20 95.73
C LYS A 37 -10.96 21.03 95.04
N LEU A 38 -10.82 19.90 95.72
CA LEU A 38 -10.24 18.68 95.17
C LEU A 38 -11.09 18.16 94.00
N ASP A 39 -12.41 18.11 94.17
CA ASP A 39 -13.35 17.70 93.11
C ASP A 39 -13.28 18.64 91.91
N SER A 40 -13.26 19.96 92.15
CA SER A 40 -13.06 20.95 91.08
C SER A 40 -11.73 20.75 90.35
N ALA A 41 -10.65 20.47 91.08
CA ALA A 41 -9.34 20.22 90.48
C ALA A 41 -9.33 18.91 89.65
N GLN A 42 -9.95 17.86 90.17
CA GLN A 42 -10.08 16.57 89.49
C GLN A 42 -10.91 16.69 88.21
N ASN A 43 -12.01 17.45 88.24
CA ASN A 43 -12.82 17.73 87.05
C ASN A 43 -12.04 18.51 85.98
N LYS A 44 -11.28 19.53 86.37
CA LYS A 44 -10.41 20.28 85.43
C LYS A 44 -9.33 19.38 84.83
N LEU A 45 -8.73 18.50 85.63
CA LEU A 45 -7.75 17.53 85.16
C LEU A 45 -8.37 16.56 84.16
N GLY A 46 -9.59 16.07 84.42
CA GLY A 46 -10.35 15.20 83.51
C GLY A 46 -10.65 15.88 82.17
N LEU A 47 -11.11 17.14 82.20
CA LEU A 47 -11.33 17.93 80.98
C LEU A 47 -10.03 18.19 80.20
N GLN A 48 -8.93 18.50 80.90
CA GLN A 48 -7.63 18.65 80.25
C GLN A 48 -7.16 17.34 79.62
N ALA A 49 -7.31 16.20 80.30
CA ALA A 49 -6.96 14.89 79.76
C ALA A 49 -7.78 14.56 78.51
N ALA A 50 -9.10 14.83 78.52
CA ALA A 50 -9.97 14.67 77.35
C ALA A 50 -9.52 15.56 76.18
N SER A 51 -9.30 16.86 76.42
CA SER A 51 -8.83 17.78 75.38
C SER A 51 -7.46 17.39 74.81
N LYS A 52 -6.56 16.87 75.63
CA LYS A 52 -5.25 16.37 75.20
C LYS A 52 -5.39 15.14 74.30
N SER A 53 -6.29 14.22 74.64
CA SER A 53 -6.60 13.06 73.81
C SER A 53 -7.20 13.49 72.46
N ASP A 54 -8.18 14.40 72.47
CA ASP A 54 -8.82 14.91 71.25
C ASP A 54 -7.83 15.62 70.32
N LEU A 55 -6.93 16.43 70.88
CA LEU A 55 -5.86 17.07 70.12
C LEU A 55 -4.87 16.03 69.54
N SER A 56 -4.54 14.99 70.31
CA SER A 56 -3.66 13.91 69.83
C SER A 56 -4.29 13.15 68.66
N VAL A 57 -5.60 12.86 68.71
CA VAL A 57 -6.31 12.20 67.61
C VAL A 57 -6.35 13.08 66.36
N LYS A 58 -6.65 14.38 66.52
CA LYS A 58 -6.65 15.33 65.38
C LYS A 58 -5.28 15.47 64.75
N LEU A 59 -4.21 15.45 65.54
CA LEU A 59 -2.84 15.50 65.03
C LEU A 59 -2.53 14.27 64.17
N VAL A 60 -2.87 13.07 64.66
CA VAL A 60 -2.69 11.82 63.89
C VAL A 60 -3.47 11.86 62.58
N GLN A 61 -4.72 12.31 62.60
CA GLN A 61 -5.52 12.45 61.37
C GLN A 61 -4.88 13.45 60.38
N CYS A 62 -4.38 14.58 60.88
CA CYS A 62 -3.71 15.57 60.04
C CYS A 62 -2.42 15.03 59.41
N GLU A 63 -1.67 14.18 60.14
CA GLU A 63 -0.48 13.50 59.61
C GLU A 63 -0.86 12.46 58.54
N GLU A 64 -1.93 11.70 58.75
CA GLU A 64 -2.46 10.73 57.79
C GLU A 64 -2.92 11.43 56.50
N ASP A 65 -3.69 12.51 56.61
CA ASP A 65 -4.16 13.30 55.48
C ASP A 65 -2.97 13.92 54.71
N LYS A 66 -1.94 14.40 55.42
CA LYS A 66 -0.71 14.91 54.79
C LYS A 66 0.01 13.82 54.02
N LEU A 67 0.12 12.60 54.57
CA LEU A 67 0.74 11.47 53.89
C LEU A 67 -0.06 11.04 52.66
N ASN A 68 -1.40 11.03 52.74
CA ASN A 68 -2.28 10.75 51.61
C ASN A 68 -2.09 11.78 50.49
N ILE A 69 -2.11 13.08 50.81
CA ILE A 69 -1.85 14.13 49.81
C ILE A 69 -0.45 13.99 49.19
N SER A 70 0.55 13.65 50.01
CA SER A 70 1.94 13.49 49.53
C SER A 70 2.07 12.29 48.60
N LYS A 71 1.35 11.20 48.88
CA LYS A 71 1.26 10.03 48.01
C LYS A 71 0.56 10.37 46.69
N ASP A 72 -0.61 11.01 46.74
CA ASP A 72 -1.37 11.37 45.54
C ASP A 72 -0.55 12.32 44.64
N LEU A 73 0.21 13.24 45.22
CA LEU A 73 1.12 14.12 44.48
C LEU A 73 2.20 13.33 43.72
N VAL A 74 2.80 12.33 44.38
CA VAL A 74 3.81 11.46 43.76
C VAL A 74 3.18 10.62 42.65
N ASP A 75 1.99 10.06 42.87
CA ASP A 75 1.28 9.26 41.87
C ASP A 75 0.95 10.09 40.62
N VAL A 76 0.45 11.32 40.80
CA VAL A 76 0.22 12.27 39.69
C VAL A 76 1.52 12.60 38.96
N GLN A 77 2.63 12.79 39.69
CA GLN A 77 3.92 13.09 39.08
C GLN A 77 4.50 11.90 38.30
N ILE A 78 4.26 10.68 38.76
CA ILE A 78 4.61 9.45 38.04
C ILE A 78 3.79 9.34 36.76
N GLU A 79 2.47 9.55 36.82
CA GLU A 79 1.63 9.48 35.63
C GLU A 79 1.95 10.60 34.62
N ALA A 80 2.25 11.82 35.09
CA ALA A 80 2.71 12.90 34.22
C ALA A 80 4.03 12.54 33.51
N ASN A 81 4.98 11.91 34.21
CA ASN A 81 6.22 11.43 33.61
C ASN A 81 5.98 10.30 32.60
N LYS A 82 5.13 9.31 32.91
CA LYS A 82 4.77 8.24 31.97
C LYS A 82 4.14 8.80 30.70
N MET A 83 3.24 9.79 30.82
CA MET A 83 2.63 10.42 29.66
C MET A 83 3.67 11.18 28.82
N ARG A 84 4.59 11.91 29.46
CA ARG A 84 5.69 12.59 28.78
C ARG A 84 6.60 11.62 28.03
N GLU A 85 6.99 10.49 28.64
CA GLU A 85 7.78 9.45 27.99
C GLU A 85 7.08 8.85 26.76
N ARG A 86 5.76 8.61 26.84
CA ARG A 86 4.98 8.15 25.68
C ARG A 86 4.98 9.17 24.55
N TYR A 87 4.79 10.45 24.86
CA TYR A 87 4.84 11.51 23.84
C TYR A 87 6.23 11.65 23.22
N GLU A 88 7.29 11.57 24.02
CA GLU A 88 8.67 11.60 23.51
C GLU A 88 8.95 10.41 22.57
N ALA A 89 8.45 9.21 22.90
CA ALA A 89 8.55 8.03 22.05
C ALA A 89 7.77 8.19 20.73
N GLU A 90 6.51 8.65 20.79
CA GLU A 90 5.69 8.89 19.61
C GLU A 90 6.31 9.96 18.69
N ILE A 91 6.84 11.04 19.26
CA ILE A 91 7.57 12.07 18.51
C ILE A 91 8.77 11.47 17.78
N PHE A 92 9.52 10.59 18.44
CA PHE A 92 10.66 9.92 17.83
C PHE A 92 10.25 9.01 16.67
N GLU A 93 9.20 8.21 16.85
CA GLU A 93 8.65 7.34 15.80
C GLU A 93 8.14 8.16 14.60
N LEU A 94 7.36 9.21 14.85
CA LEU A 94 6.87 10.12 13.81
C LEU A 94 8.01 10.80 13.07
N LYS A 95 9.08 11.23 13.78
CA LYS A 95 10.26 11.82 13.16
C LYS A 95 10.97 10.84 12.23
N ASN A 96 11.10 9.58 12.63
CA ASN A 96 11.69 8.54 11.78
C ASN A 96 10.84 8.26 10.54
N MET A 97 9.51 8.22 10.69
CA MET A 97 8.59 8.07 9.56
C MET A 97 8.67 9.25 8.59
N VAL A 98 8.74 10.49 9.09
CA VAL A 98 8.92 11.67 8.25
C VAL A 98 10.26 11.62 7.50
N LEU A 99 11.33 11.17 8.14
CA LEU A 99 12.64 11.02 7.49
C LEU A 99 12.63 9.95 6.40
N SER A 100 11.99 8.79 6.65
CA SER A 100 11.88 7.73 5.63
C SER A 100 11.03 8.20 4.44
N GLN A 101 9.88 8.83 4.72
CA GLN A 101 9.03 9.42 3.68
C GLN A 101 9.76 10.49 2.87
N LYS A 102 10.53 11.37 3.53
CA LYS A 102 11.36 12.37 2.85
C LYS A 102 12.43 11.72 1.96
N GLY A 103 13.01 10.61 2.39
CA GLY A 103 13.93 9.80 1.58
C GLY A 103 13.25 9.25 0.31
N THR A 104 12.08 8.64 0.47
CA THR A 104 11.31 8.12 -0.68
C THR A 104 10.89 9.22 -1.65
N ALA A 105 10.43 10.37 -1.14
CA ALA A 105 10.07 11.52 -1.96
C ALA A 105 11.26 12.08 -2.74
N SER A 106 12.45 12.12 -2.13
CA SER A 106 13.67 12.52 -2.81
C SER A 106 14.05 11.54 -3.93
N SER A 107 13.91 10.23 -3.71
CA SER A 107 14.15 9.22 -4.75
C SER A 107 13.18 9.38 -5.92
N LEU A 108 11.88 9.52 -5.64
CA LEU A 108 10.86 9.73 -6.67
C LEU A 108 11.09 11.04 -7.45
N GLN A 109 11.56 12.09 -6.78
CA GLN A 109 11.93 13.34 -7.44
C GLN A 109 13.08 13.13 -8.44
N THR A 110 14.13 12.40 -8.06
CA THR A 110 15.26 12.12 -8.95
C THR A 110 14.85 11.29 -10.16
N GLU A 111 13.96 10.32 -9.96
CA GLU A 111 13.45 9.47 -11.03
C GLU A 111 12.55 10.27 -12.00
N ARG A 112 11.69 11.15 -11.46
CA ARG A 112 10.91 12.09 -12.27
C ARG A 112 11.80 12.98 -13.13
N ASP A 113 12.88 13.51 -12.56
CA ASP A 113 13.79 14.40 -13.29
C ASP A 113 14.56 13.66 -14.38
N ARG A 114 14.96 12.41 -14.12
CA ARG A 114 15.52 11.51 -15.13
C ARG A 114 14.52 11.27 -16.27
N LEU A 115 13.28 10.87 -15.97
CA LEU A 115 12.25 10.63 -16.98
C LEU A 115 11.95 11.89 -17.81
N ARG A 116 11.95 13.08 -17.18
CA ARG A 116 11.80 14.34 -17.90
C ARG A 116 12.93 14.59 -18.90
N GLN A 117 14.17 14.26 -18.55
CA GLN A 117 15.32 14.35 -19.46
C GLN A 117 15.22 13.32 -20.60
N GLU A 118 14.75 12.11 -20.31
CA GLU A 118 14.55 11.07 -21.34
C GLU A 118 13.45 11.48 -22.34
N VAL A 119 12.35 12.05 -21.85
CA VAL A 119 11.28 12.61 -22.69
C VAL A 119 11.78 13.77 -23.54
N SER A 120 12.52 14.72 -22.98
CA SER A 120 13.06 15.84 -23.77
C SER A 120 14.05 15.38 -24.84
N ALA A 121 14.89 14.38 -24.53
CA ALA A 121 15.78 13.78 -25.50
C ALA A 121 15.03 13.03 -26.61
N ALA A 122 13.93 12.33 -26.28
CA ALA A 122 13.08 11.66 -27.26
C ALA A 122 12.37 12.66 -28.18
N LEU A 123 11.84 13.76 -27.64
CA LEU A 123 11.23 14.83 -28.42
C LEU A 123 12.23 15.48 -29.38
N ALA A 124 13.47 15.73 -28.94
CA ALA A 124 14.51 16.26 -29.82
C ALA A 124 14.85 15.30 -30.97
N ARG A 125 14.90 13.99 -30.70
CA ARG A 125 15.10 12.98 -31.76
C ARG A 125 13.94 12.93 -32.75
N LEU A 126 12.70 13.02 -32.26
CA LEU A 126 11.52 13.05 -33.11
C LEU A 126 11.54 14.27 -34.04
N GLU A 127 11.87 15.44 -33.50
CA GLU A 127 11.95 16.68 -34.28
C GLU A 127 13.00 16.59 -35.40
N VAL A 128 14.12 15.89 -35.18
CA VAL A 128 15.11 15.61 -36.22
C VAL A 128 14.56 14.68 -37.29
N ILE A 129 13.85 13.61 -36.91
CA ILE A 129 13.23 12.68 -37.87
C ILE A 129 12.18 13.41 -38.71
N GLU A 130 11.31 14.21 -38.09
CA GLU A 130 10.30 15.00 -38.79
C GLU A 130 10.89 16.03 -39.75
N ARG A 131 12.07 16.59 -39.43
CA ARG A 131 12.84 17.42 -40.39
C ARG A 131 13.31 16.59 -41.58
N ASN A 132 13.94 15.45 -41.32
CA ASN A 132 14.45 14.58 -42.38
C ASN A 132 13.32 14.07 -43.30
N GLU A 133 12.15 13.74 -42.76
CA GLU A 133 10.99 13.34 -43.56
C GLU A 133 10.49 14.47 -44.47
N ARG A 134 10.48 15.71 -43.97
CA ARG A 134 10.12 16.89 -44.78
C ARG A 134 11.14 17.13 -45.88
N ASP A 135 12.42 17.13 -45.55
CA ASP A 135 13.51 17.33 -46.52
C ASP A 135 13.45 16.25 -47.61
N LEU A 136 13.26 14.98 -47.22
CA LEU A 136 13.13 13.88 -48.16
C LEU A 136 11.88 14.01 -49.06
N ALA A 137 10.74 14.46 -48.51
CA ALA A 137 9.53 14.70 -49.30
C ALA A 137 9.73 15.84 -50.32
N GLU A 138 10.47 16.89 -49.95
CA GLU A 138 10.85 17.97 -50.87
C GLU A 138 11.77 17.43 -51.99
N GLU A 139 12.77 16.63 -51.66
CA GLU A 139 13.66 15.99 -52.64
C GLU A 139 12.87 15.10 -53.62
N TYR A 140 11.94 14.26 -53.12
CA TYR A 140 11.08 13.44 -53.98
C TYR A 140 10.19 14.29 -54.89
N SER A 141 9.66 15.41 -54.40
CA SER A 141 8.85 16.33 -55.20
C SER A 141 9.67 16.94 -56.35
N VAL A 142 10.89 17.40 -56.07
CA VAL A 142 11.83 17.93 -57.07
C VAL A 142 12.19 16.84 -58.09
N LEU A 143 12.53 15.64 -57.62
CA LEU A 143 12.89 14.52 -58.48
C LEU A 143 11.73 14.12 -59.41
N LYS A 144 10.50 14.07 -58.89
CA LYS A 144 9.29 13.80 -59.68
C LYS A 144 9.08 14.87 -60.76
N SER A 145 9.24 16.15 -60.42
CA SER A 145 9.16 17.25 -61.39
C SER A 145 10.20 17.12 -62.51
N ASN A 146 11.44 16.76 -62.16
CA ASN A 146 12.51 16.51 -63.13
C ASN A 146 12.20 15.33 -64.04
N PHE A 147 11.71 14.21 -63.50
CA PHE A 147 11.31 13.05 -64.30
C PHE A 147 10.19 13.39 -65.27
N LEU A 148 9.15 14.11 -64.81
CA LEU A 148 8.06 14.54 -65.69
C LEU A 148 8.57 15.44 -66.83
N SER A 149 9.49 16.35 -66.51
CA SER A 149 10.13 17.22 -67.51
C SER A 149 10.92 16.41 -68.53
N LEU A 150 11.71 15.43 -68.08
CA LEU A 150 12.49 14.54 -68.94
C LEU A 150 11.60 13.65 -69.81
N SER A 151 10.54 13.07 -69.26
CA SER A 151 9.56 12.28 -70.02
C SER A 151 8.89 13.13 -71.10
N SER A 152 8.52 14.38 -70.79
CA SER A 152 7.96 15.29 -71.80
C SER A 152 8.96 15.63 -72.92
N ALA A 153 10.26 15.72 -72.59
CA ALA A 153 11.31 15.94 -73.58
C ALA A 153 11.56 14.71 -74.45
N TYR A 154 11.56 13.53 -73.84
CA TYR A 154 11.67 12.26 -74.54
C TYR A 154 10.51 12.05 -75.51
N GLU A 155 9.27 12.30 -75.10
CA GLU A 155 8.10 12.18 -75.98
C GLU A 155 8.19 13.17 -77.15
N ARG A 156 8.66 14.41 -76.93
CA ARG A 156 8.89 15.37 -78.02
C ARG A 156 9.94 14.89 -79.02
N GLU A 157 11.05 14.32 -78.55
CA GLU A 157 12.09 13.78 -79.42
C GLU A 157 11.59 12.54 -80.19
N ARG A 158 10.79 11.71 -79.53
CA ARG A 158 10.15 10.55 -80.14
C ARG A 158 9.19 10.98 -81.24
N THR A 159 8.30 11.95 -80.99
CA THR A 159 7.39 12.47 -82.03
C THR A 159 8.17 13.07 -83.19
N HIS A 160 9.24 13.80 -82.90
CA HIS A 160 10.11 14.36 -83.94
C HIS A 160 10.81 13.26 -84.78
N SER A 161 11.27 12.19 -84.15
CA SER A 161 11.86 11.03 -84.83
C SER A 161 10.81 10.28 -85.68
N GLU A 162 9.59 10.13 -85.18
CA GLU A 162 8.46 9.55 -85.93
C GLU A 162 8.12 10.41 -87.16
N GLU A 163 8.05 11.74 -87.01
CA GLU A 163 7.85 12.68 -88.11
C GLU A 163 8.96 12.57 -89.17
N LEU A 164 10.24 12.61 -88.76
CA LEU A 164 11.38 12.46 -89.66
C LEU A 164 11.35 11.10 -90.38
N SER A 165 10.99 10.03 -89.68
CA SER A 165 10.87 8.71 -90.30
C SER A 165 9.75 8.67 -91.35
N ALA A 166 8.62 9.36 -91.12
CA ALA A 166 7.53 9.48 -92.08
C ALA A 166 7.94 10.33 -93.29
N GLU A 167 8.68 11.41 -93.08
CA GLU A 167 9.25 12.23 -94.16
C GLU A 167 10.22 11.42 -95.04
N LEU A 168 11.11 10.63 -94.42
CA LEU A 168 12.03 9.75 -95.14
C LEU A 168 11.30 8.66 -95.93
N LEU A 169 10.24 8.07 -95.37
CA LEU A 169 9.39 7.11 -96.08
C LEU A 169 8.67 7.76 -97.26
N ALA A 170 8.12 8.97 -97.08
CA ALA A 170 7.50 9.72 -98.17
C ALA A 170 8.52 10.01 -99.29
N LEU A 171 9.73 10.44 -98.92
CA LEU A 171 10.82 10.67 -99.87
C LEU A 171 11.21 9.38 -100.60
N ALA A 172 11.34 8.26 -99.89
CA ALA A 172 11.59 6.95 -100.50
C ALA A 172 10.48 6.56 -101.49
N HIS A 173 9.20 6.75 -101.13
CA HIS A 173 8.09 6.53 -102.05
C HIS A 173 8.13 7.45 -103.28
N THR A 174 8.51 8.72 -103.13
CA THR A 174 8.71 9.60 -104.29
C THR A 174 9.89 9.14 -105.16
N HIS A 175 10.96 8.64 -104.56
CA HIS A 175 12.08 8.08 -105.30
C HIS A 175 11.70 6.78 -106.03
N ASP A 176 10.99 5.87 -105.38
CA ASP A 176 10.51 4.61 -105.99
C ASP A 176 9.53 4.86 -107.13
N THR A 177 8.64 5.86 -107.00
CA THR A 177 7.75 6.24 -108.11
C THR A 177 8.52 6.82 -109.29
N LEU A 178 9.54 7.66 -109.06
CA LEU A 178 10.44 8.14 -110.11
C LEU A 178 11.26 7.01 -110.74
N LEU A 179 11.72 6.04 -109.95
CA LEU A 179 12.37 4.83 -110.45
C LEU A 179 11.41 3.99 -111.29
N LEU A 180 10.15 3.82 -110.89
CA LEU A 180 9.15 3.10 -111.68
C LEU A 180 8.86 3.81 -113.01
N GLU A 181 8.84 5.14 -113.05
CA GLU A 181 8.75 5.91 -114.29
C GLU A 181 10.01 5.70 -115.16
N ARG A 182 11.21 5.74 -114.56
CA ARG A 182 12.46 5.43 -115.24
C ARG A 182 12.49 3.99 -115.76
N GLU A 183 12.03 3.02 -114.98
CA GLU A 183 11.89 1.62 -115.36
C GLU A 183 10.83 1.41 -116.42
N ARG A 184 9.72 2.17 -116.45
CA ARG A 184 8.75 2.14 -117.57
C ARG A 184 9.41 2.60 -118.86
N THR A 185 10.24 3.65 -118.81
CA THR A 185 11.06 4.05 -119.97
C THR A 185 12.13 3.01 -120.32
N HIS A 186 12.65 2.26 -119.34
CA HIS A 186 13.67 1.22 -119.53
C HIS A 186 13.10 -0.16 -119.91
N ARG A 187 11.85 -0.49 -119.55
CA ARG A 187 11.13 -1.72 -119.91
C ARG A 187 10.85 -1.75 -121.41
N HIS A 188 10.63 -0.60 -122.05
CA HIS A 188 10.60 -0.51 -123.51
C HIS A 188 11.95 -0.79 -124.18
N THR A 189 13.07 -0.67 -123.46
CA THR A 189 14.42 -1.00 -123.98
C THR A 189 14.91 -2.40 -123.59
N LEU A 190 14.39 -3.01 -122.52
CA LEU A 190 14.91 -4.26 -121.94
C LEU A 190 14.03 -5.51 -122.17
N GLU A 191 12.94 -5.39 -122.93
CA GLU A 191 12.16 -6.53 -123.44
C GLU A 191 12.98 -7.43 -124.39
N VAL A 192 14.21 -7.02 -124.76
CA VAL A 192 15.20 -7.80 -125.53
C VAL A 192 16.14 -8.64 -124.64
N GLU A 193 16.29 -8.36 -123.34
CA GLU A 193 17.30 -9.04 -122.51
C GLU A 193 16.73 -10.12 -121.56
N ARG A 194 15.42 -10.32 -121.56
CA ARG A 194 14.70 -11.27 -120.67
C ARG A 194 14.74 -12.73 -121.12
N VAL A 195 15.46 -13.06 -122.20
CA VAL A 195 15.69 -14.45 -122.64
C VAL A 195 16.97 -15.07 -122.03
N ARG A 196 17.77 -14.32 -121.28
CA ARG A 196 19.00 -14.86 -120.68
C ARG A 196 18.89 -14.94 -119.16
N ALA A 197 19.04 -16.17 -118.64
CA ALA A 197 19.28 -16.50 -117.24
C ALA A 197 18.06 -16.84 -116.35
N LEU A 198 17.12 -17.62 -116.90
CA LEU A 198 16.32 -18.59 -116.15
C LEU A 198 17.14 -19.86 -115.83
N ILE A 199 18.19 -19.79 -114.99
CA ILE A 199 18.91 -20.99 -114.50
C ILE A 199 19.36 -20.79 -113.04
N SER A 200 18.50 -21.16 -112.08
CA SER A 200 18.69 -22.22 -111.05
C SER A 200 19.44 -21.81 -109.77
N ARG A 201 19.21 -22.37 -108.58
CA ARG A 201 18.13 -23.07 -107.85
C ARG A 201 18.77 -23.55 -106.53
N ALA A 202 18.15 -23.27 -105.37
CA ALA A 202 18.16 -23.96 -104.07
C ALA A 202 19.46 -24.47 -103.39
N SER A 203 19.59 -24.28 -102.05
CA SER A 203 19.59 -25.38 -101.06
C SER A 203 19.82 -24.92 -99.61
N LEU A 204 19.10 -25.59 -98.70
CA LEU A 204 18.98 -25.45 -97.24
C LEU A 204 20.11 -26.21 -96.49
N ASN A 205 20.40 -25.91 -95.21
CA ASN A 205 21.06 -26.85 -94.28
C ASN A 205 20.60 -26.73 -92.81
N ARG A 206 20.57 -27.88 -92.12
CA ARG A 206 19.97 -28.19 -90.80
C ARG A 206 20.98 -28.17 -89.64
N VAL A 207 20.42 -28.00 -88.43
CA VAL A 207 21.01 -28.05 -87.07
C VAL A 207 20.92 -29.45 -86.45
N ARG A 208 21.96 -29.92 -85.72
CA ARG A 208 21.80 -30.76 -84.50
C ARG A 208 23.13 -30.94 -83.73
N GLY A 209 23.19 -30.52 -82.45
CA GLY A 209 24.37 -30.76 -81.60
C GLY A 209 24.39 -30.17 -80.17
N ALA A 210 23.25 -29.96 -79.50
CA ALA A 210 23.21 -29.34 -78.15
C ALA A 210 22.13 -29.97 -77.24
N GLN A 211 22.19 -31.27 -76.96
CA GLN A 211 21.11 -31.99 -76.26
C GLN A 211 21.44 -32.53 -74.86
N ASN A 212 22.70 -32.47 -74.39
CA ASN A 212 23.08 -33.03 -73.07
C ASN A 212 23.47 -31.94 -72.04
N ASN A 213 24.20 -30.89 -72.42
CA ASN A 213 24.53 -29.79 -71.49
C ASN A 213 23.29 -29.01 -71.01
N LEU A 214 22.31 -28.86 -71.90
CA LEU A 214 21.03 -28.21 -71.58
C LEU A 214 20.23 -28.99 -70.53
N ARG A 215 20.37 -30.32 -70.46
CA ARG A 215 19.66 -31.16 -69.51
C ARG A 215 20.21 -30.99 -68.09
N ASP A 216 21.53 -30.98 -67.94
CA ASP A 216 22.18 -30.84 -66.63
C ASP A 216 22.03 -29.42 -66.07
N GLU A 217 22.08 -28.39 -66.93
CA GLU A 217 21.77 -27.01 -66.55
C GLU A 217 20.31 -26.85 -66.10
N LEU A 218 19.36 -27.50 -66.79
CA LEU A 218 17.96 -27.51 -66.39
C LEU A 218 17.73 -28.23 -65.05
N GLU A 219 18.45 -29.32 -64.78
CA GLU A 219 18.36 -30.06 -63.51
C GLU A 219 18.94 -29.26 -62.34
N ASN A 220 20.07 -28.56 -62.55
CA ASN A 220 20.66 -27.68 -61.54
C ASN A 220 19.78 -26.46 -61.25
N LEU A 221 19.21 -25.86 -62.29
CA LEU A 221 18.26 -24.75 -62.15
C LEU A 221 17.01 -25.19 -61.38
N ARG A 222 16.49 -26.39 -61.68
CA ARG A 222 15.35 -26.99 -60.96
C ARG A 222 15.66 -27.19 -59.47
N LYS A 223 16.81 -27.78 -59.11
CA LYS A 223 17.20 -27.97 -57.70
C LYS A 223 17.37 -26.64 -56.96
N SER A 224 17.91 -25.61 -57.62
CA SER A 224 17.99 -24.27 -57.05
C SER A 224 16.61 -23.69 -56.78
N TYR A 225 15.68 -23.77 -57.75
CA TYR A 225 14.29 -23.30 -57.55
C TYR A 225 13.56 -24.07 -56.45
N GLU A 226 13.71 -25.39 -56.38
CA GLU A 226 13.15 -26.21 -55.30
C GLU A 226 13.72 -25.80 -53.93
N GLY A 227 15.01 -25.46 -53.85
CA GLY A 227 15.64 -24.93 -52.64
C GLY A 227 15.10 -23.55 -52.23
N HIS A 228 14.96 -22.62 -53.19
CA HIS A 228 14.36 -21.31 -52.95
C HIS A 228 12.88 -21.43 -52.53
N GLN A 229 12.14 -22.36 -53.12
CA GLN A 229 10.75 -22.62 -52.77
C GLN A 229 10.62 -23.15 -51.33
N ARG A 230 11.46 -24.11 -50.92
CA ARG A 230 11.48 -24.59 -49.53
C ARG A 230 11.84 -23.48 -48.53
N GLN A 231 12.81 -22.64 -48.86
CA GLN A 231 13.18 -21.50 -48.00
C GLN A 231 12.03 -20.48 -47.85
N LEU A 232 11.26 -20.24 -48.92
CA LEU A 232 10.06 -19.39 -48.85
C LEU A 232 8.96 -20.04 -48.02
N GLU A 233 8.71 -21.33 -48.20
CA GLU A 233 7.75 -22.10 -47.40
C GLU A 233 8.11 -22.09 -45.91
N GLU A 234 9.38 -22.31 -45.56
CA GLU A 234 9.88 -22.22 -44.18
C GLU A 234 9.72 -20.82 -43.59
N LYS A 235 10.02 -19.76 -44.35
CA LYS A 235 9.80 -18.37 -43.91
C LYS A 235 8.32 -18.06 -43.68
N VAL A 236 7.43 -18.53 -44.54
CA VAL A 236 5.97 -18.36 -44.37
C VAL A 236 5.49 -19.08 -43.11
N VAL A 237 5.97 -20.31 -42.86
CA VAL A 237 5.63 -21.05 -41.64
C VAL A 237 6.19 -20.38 -40.38
N ALA A 238 7.42 -19.86 -40.43
CA ALA A 238 8.03 -19.12 -39.32
C ALA A 238 7.25 -17.84 -39.00
N MET A 239 6.94 -17.02 -40.00
CA MET A 239 6.09 -15.83 -39.84
C MET A 239 4.69 -16.19 -39.34
N GLY A 240 4.12 -17.33 -39.77
CA GLY A 240 2.83 -17.81 -39.27
C GLY A 240 2.86 -18.17 -37.78
N ARG A 241 3.96 -18.78 -37.30
CA ARG A 241 4.17 -19.06 -35.87
C ARG A 241 4.32 -17.76 -35.08
N GLU A 242 5.19 -16.86 -35.52
CA GLU A 242 5.37 -15.55 -34.87
C GLU A 242 4.07 -14.74 -34.82
N GLN A 243 3.29 -14.75 -35.90
CA GLN A 243 1.99 -14.07 -35.93
C GLN A 243 1.01 -14.69 -34.92
N GLN A 244 1.02 -16.01 -34.76
CA GLN A 244 0.17 -16.69 -33.79
C GLN A 244 0.61 -16.41 -32.34
N GLU A 245 1.91 -16.36 -32.08
CA GLU A 245 2.48 -15.99 -30.78
C GLU A 245 2.16 -14.54 -30.43
N ASN A 246 2.34 -13.61 -31.38
CA ASN A 246 1.95 -12.20 -31.22
C ASN A 246 0.45 -12.06 -30.94
N LYS A 247 -0.42 -12.83 -31.61
CA LYS A 247 -1.87 -12.84 -31.32
C LYS A 247 -2.16 -13.31 -29.90
N ARG A 248 -1.49 -14.36 -29.42
CA ARG A 248 -1.64 -14.84 -28.02
C ARG A 248 -1.15 -13.78 -27.03
N ALA A 249 -0.01 -13.15 -27.27
CA ALA A 249 0.53 -12.09 -26.42
C ALA A 249 -0.42 -10.87 -26.34
N ILE A 250 -1.02 -10.48 -27.46
CA ILE A 250 -2.03 -9.40 -27.51
C ILE A 250 -3.29 -9.79 -26.73
N GLN A 251 -3.75 -11.03 -26.82
CA GLN A 251 -4.90 -11.51 -26.06
C GLN A 251 -4.63 -11.53 -24.55
N ASN A 252 -3.43 -11.98 -24.14
CA ASN A 252 -3.01 -12.00 -22.74
C ASN A 252 -2.94 -10.59 -22.17
N THR A 253 -2.27 -9.65 -22.86
CA THR A 253 -2.19 -8.24 -22.40
C THR A 253 -3.57 -7.59 -22.37
N ARG A 254 -4.46 -7.89 -23.32
CA ARG A 254 -5.87 -7.42 -23.27
C ARG A 254 -6.62 -7.99 -22.06
N HIS A 255 -6.40 -9.25 -21.72
CA HIS A 255 -7.02 -9.87 -20.56
C HIS A 255 -6.51 -9.25 -19.26
N GLU A 256 -5.20 -9.08 -19.11
CA GLU A 256 -4.56 -8.41 -17.98
C GLU A 256 -5.07 -6.97 -17.82
N LEU A 257 -5.14 -6.20 -18.91
CA LEU A 257 -5.70 -4.85 -18.89
C LEU A 257 -7.18 -4.85 -18.46
N SER A 258 -7.97 -5.82 -18.88
CA SER A 258 -9.36 -5.97 -18.44
C SER A 258 -9.46 -6.28 -16.95
N GLN A 259 -8.58 -7.15 -16.42
CA GLN A 259 -8.52 -7.45 -14.99
C GLN A 259 -8.11 -6.22 -14.18
N GLN A 260 -7.08 -5.50 -14.62
CA GLN A 260 -6.63 -4.25 -13.99
C GLN A 260 -7.70 -3.15 -14.03
N SER A 261 -8.47 -3.06 -15.13
CA SER A 261 -9.61 -2.14 -15.21
C SER A 261 -10.71 -2.50 -14.21
N ALA A 262 -11.02 -3.80 -14.04
CA ALA A 262 -12.01 -4.24 -13.06
C ALA A 262 -11.57 -3.98 -11.61
N THR A 263 -10.31 -4.25 -11.27
CA THR A 263 -9.78 -3.97 -9.92
C THR A 263 -9.72 -2.48 -9.64
N LEU A 264 -9.40 -1.65 -10.64
CA LEU A 264 -9.45 -0.19 -10.52
C LEU A 264 -10.87 0.32 -10.25
N ILE A 265 -11.89 -0.24 -10.91
CA ILE A 265 -13.29 0.16 -10.67
C ILE A 265 -13.71 -0.19 -9.24
N ILE A 266 -13.34 -1.37 -8.74
CA ILE A 266 -13.65 -1.80 -7.37
C ILE A 266 -12.95 -0.87 -6.36
N SER A 267 -11.67 -0.56 -6.55
CA SER A 267 -10.94 0.33 -5.64
C SER A 267 -11.45 1.78 -5.69
N GLN A 268 -11.82 2.28 -6.87
CA GLN A 268 -12.49 3.58 -7.02
C GLN A 268 -13.84 3.62 -6.29
N HIS A 269 -14.61 2.52 -6.33
CA HIS A 269 -15.86 2.43 -5.60
C HIS A 269 -15.63 2.48 -4.08
N GLN A 270 -14.67 1.70 -3.58
CA GLN A 270 -14.28 1.71 -2.16
C GLN A 270 -13.78 3.08 -1.70
N LEU A 271 -13.03 3.80 -2.55
CA LEU A 271 -12.60 5.17 -2.26
C LEU A 271 -13.80 6.10 -2.10
N LYS A 272 -14.77 6.05 -3.03
CA LYS A 272 -15.99 6.84 -2.93
C LYS A 272 -16.82 6.50 -1.69
N GLU A 273 -16.93 5.22 -1.34
CA GLU A 273 -17.60 4.81 -0.11
C GLU A 273 -16.91 5.42 1.12
N ALA A 274 -15.57 5.31 1.21
CA ALA A 274 -14.80 5.92 2.27
C ALA A 274 -14.95 7.46 2.33
N GLU A 275 -14.95 8.15 1.19
CA GLU A 275 -15.21 9.60 1.10
C GLU A 275 -16.60 9.97 1.63
N THR A 276 -17.62 9.16 1.33
CA THR A 276 -18.97 9.38 1.85
C THR A 276 -19.04 9.15 3.37
N GLU A 277 -18.33 8.15 3.89
CA GLU A 277 -18.22 7.90 5.33
C GLU A 277 -17.47 9.03 6.05
N VAL A 278 -16.36 9.54 5.48
CA VAL A 278 -15.67 10.72 6.01
C VAL A 278 -16.59 11.93 6.04
N SER A 279 -17.38 12.14 4.98
CA SER A 279 -18.35 13.24 4.92
C SER A 279 -19.46 13.09 5.97
N LYS A 280 -19.98 11.87 6.19
CA LYS A 280 -20.96 11.56 7.24
C LYS A 280 -20.39 11.81 8.63
N LEU A 281 -19.19 11.31 8.91
CA LEU A 281 -18.50 11.53 10.19
C LEU A 281 -18.21 13.01 10.45
N GLN A 282 -17.81 13.75 9.41
CA GLN A 282 -17.58 15.19 9.52
C GLN A 282 -18.88 15.95 9.84
N ASN A 283 -20.00 15.56 9.24
CA ASN A 283 -21.31 16.14 9.55
C ASN A 283 -21.76 15.81 10.97
N HIS A 284 -21.57 14.57 11.41
CA HIS A 284 -21.88 14.15 12.78
C HIS A 284 -21.03 14.92 13.81
N LEU A 285 -19.74 15.15 13.54
CA LEU A 285 -18.88 15.97 14.40
C LEU A 285 -19.33 17.43 14.45
N LYS A 286 -19.80 18.00 13.34
CA LYS A 286 -20.36 19.36 13.30
C LYS A 286 -21.66 19.45 14.11
N GLU A 287 -22.54 18.46 14.00
CA GLU A 287 -23.80 18.39 14.75
C GLU A 287 -23.54 18.27 16.26
N LEU A 288 -22.68 17.33 16.66
CA LEU A 288 -22.31 17.17 18.07
C LEU A 288 -21.65 18.44 18.65
N ASN A 289 -20.81 19.13 17.87
CA ASN A 289 -20.26 20.43 18.29
C ASN A 289 -21.34 21.51 18.44
N ARG A 290 -22.34 21.55 17.56
CA ARG A 290 -23.48 22.47 17.70
C ARG A 290 -24.27 22.16 18.96
N GLU A 291 -24.53 20.88 19.23
CA GLU A 291 -25.21 20.45 20.45
C GLU A 291 -24.43 20.84 21.71
N TYR A 292 -23.11 20.61 21.76
CA TYR A 292 -22.29 21.02 22.89
C TYR A 292 -22.31 22.54 23.10
N ARG A 293 -22.23 23.34 22.03
CA ARG A 293 -22.34 24.80 22.12
C ARG A 293 -23.71 25.25 22.58
N ALA A 294 -24.77 24.61 22.12
CA ALA A 294 -26.14 24.90 22.55
C ALA A 294 -26.33 24.58 24.04
N ARG A 295 -25.87 23.42 24.51
CA ARG A 295 -25.91 23.05 25.93
C ARG A 295 -25.12 24.02 26.81
N LEU A 296 -23.90 24.40 26.40
CA LEU A 296 -23.10 25.39 27.12
C LEU A 296 -23.79 26.76 27.17
N THR A 297 -24.42 27.18 26.08
CA THR A 297 -25.15 28.45 26.03
C THR A 297 -26.37 28.41 26.95
N HIS A 298 -27.11 27.30 26.96
CA HIS A 298 -28.22 27.08 27.88
C HIS A 298 -27.74 27.10 29.33
N TYR A 299 -26.65 26.41 29.65
CA TYR A 299 -26.10 26.42 31.00
C TYR A 299 -25.67 27.82 31.45
N ILE A 300 -25.08 28.62 30.56
CA ILE A 300 -24.73 30.02 30.86
C ILE A 300 -26.00 30.84 31.09
N GLN A 301 -27.02 30.68 30.25
CA GLN A 301 -28.32 31.37 30.38
C GLN A 301 -28.99 31.01 31.71
N ASP A 302 -29.06 29.73 32.07
CA ASP A 302 -29.70 29.26 33.29
C ASP A 302 -28.95 29.74 34.55
N VAL A 303 -27.61 29.78 34.53
CA VAL A 303 -26.82 30.38 35.60
C VAL A 303 -27.11 31.87 35.72
N THR A 304 -27.20 32.60 34.60
CA THR A 304 -27.54 34.02 34.63
C THR A 304 -28.96 34.27 35.13
N GLU A 305 -29.94 33.45 34.73
CA GLU A 305 -31.33 33.56 35.18
C GLU A 305 -31.45 33.24 36.68
N CYS A 306 -30.79 32.19 37.18
CA CYS A 306 -30.73 31.88 38.60
C CYS A 306 -30.11 33.03 39.41
N VAL A 307 -29.02 33.64 38.92
CA VAL A 307 -28.38 34.78 39.60
C VAL A 307 -29.28 36.03 39.57
N THR A 308 -30.03 36.28 38.49
CA THR A 308 -30.96 37.42 38.41
C THR A 308 -32.25 37.21 39.21
N ALA A 309 -32.73 35.98 39.38
CA ALA A 309 -33.89 35.66 40.21
C ALA A 309 -33.53 35.64 41.71
N ALA A 310 -32.25 35.45 42.04
CA ALA A 310 -31.73 35.36 43.40
C ALA A 310 -31.39 36.72 44.05
N ASP A 311 -32.13 37.78 43.74
CA ASP A 311 -32.07 39.07 44.45
C ASP A 311 -32.44 38.94 45.96
N GLY A 312 -32.72 37.72 46.43
CA GLY A 312 -32.73 37.32 47.83
C GLY A 312 -32.46 35.83 48.04
N GLY A 313 -31.19 35.44 48.13
CA GLY A 313 -30.72 34.37 49.05
C GLY A 313 -30.94 32.89 48.71
N ASP A 314 -31.46 32.50 47.55
CA ASP A 314 -31.73 31.06 47.28
C ASP A 314 -30.55 30.29 46.67
N LEU A 315 -29.48 30.11 47.47
CA LEU A 315 -28.29 29.31 47.13
C LEU A 315 -28.61 27.83 46.83
N GLY A 316 -29.77 27.33 47.26
CA GLY A 316 -30.22 25.96 47.01
C GLY A 316 -30.54 25.69 45.55
N GLN A 317 -31.13 26.66 44.85
CA GLN A 317 -31.53 26.53 43.44
C GLN A 317 -30.31 26.47 42.50
N LEU A 318 -29.29 27.29 42.76
CA LEU A 318 -28.02 27.25 42.03
C LEU A 318 -27.28 25.92 42.25
N LYS A 319 -27.28 25.40 43.48
CA LYS A 319 -26.66 24.11 43.81
C LYS A 319 -27.34 22.95 43.07
N GLY A 320 -28.67 22.89 43.08
CA GLY A 320 -29.43 21.85 42.37
C GLY A 320 -29.23 21.91 40.84
N PHE A 321 -29.08 23.11 40.27
CA PHE A 321 -28.78 23.29 38.85
C PHE A 321 -27.36 22.76 38.50
N VAL A 322 -26.34 23.13 39.29
CA VAL A 322 -24.98 22.64 39.08
C VAL A 322 -24.92 21.11 39.22
N GLU A 323 -25.67 20.53 40.16
CA GLU A 323 -25.82 19.09 40.30
C GLU A 323 -26.48 18.44 39.06
N SER A 324 -27.54 19.06 38.51
CA SER A 324 -28.20 18.60 37.27
C SER A 324 -27.25 18.65 36.07
N MET A 325 -26.52 19.75 35.90
CA MET A 325 -25.50 19.90 34.83
C MET A 325 -24.42 18.82 34.95
N LEU A 326 -23.94 18.56 36.17
CA LEU A 326 -22.92 17.55 36.42
C LEU A 326 -23.44 16.14 36.08
N GLU A 327 -24.70 15.83 36.40
CA GLU A 327 -25.31 14.55 36.04
C GLU A 327 -25.54 14.39 34.54
N GLU A 328 -25.95 15.44 33.83
CA GLU A 328 -26.06 15.42 32.37
C GLU A 328 -24.71 15.20 31.68
N VAL A 329 -23.66 15.86 32.16
CA VAL A 329 -22.29 15.65 31.68
C VAL A 329 -21.84 14.21 31.94
N LYS A 330 -22.03 13.69 33.16
CA LYS A 330 -21.73 12.29 33.50
C LYS A 330 -22.52 11.30 32.63
N ALA A 331 -23.80 11.55 32.36
CA ALA A 331 -24.62 10.70 31.50
C ALA A 331 -24.13 10.72 30.04
N SER A 332 -23.73 11.88 29.53
CA SER A 332 -23.13 12.01 28.20
C SER A 332 -21.83 11.23 28.07
N TYR A 333 -20.95 11.29 29.07
CA TYR A 333 -19.70 10.52 29.07
C TYR A 333 -19.99 9.01 29.14
N ARG A 334 -20.91 8.57 30.00
CA ARG A 334 -21.34 7.16 30.08
C ARG A 334 -21.88 6.65 28.74
N SER A 335 -22.73 7.41 28.07
CA SER A 335 -23.26 7.04 26.74
C SER A 335 -22.15 6.92 25.69
N ARG A 336 -21.17 7.84 25.68
CA ARG A 336 -20.04 7.79 24.76
C ARG A 336 -19.12 6.60 25.03
N GLU A 337 -18.87 6.28 26.29
CA GLU A 337 -18.10 5.10 26.68
C GLU A 337 -18.80 3.81 26.21
N GLU A 338 -20.12 3.73 26.35
CA GLU A 338 -20.93 2.61 25.85
C GLU A 338 -20.85 2.48 24.32
N GLN A 339 -20.88 3.60 23.59
CA GLN A 339 -20.69 3.59 22.13
C GLN A 339 -19.30 3.10 21.72
N LEU A 340 -18.24 3.58 22.40
CA LEU A 340 -16.87 3.15 22.14
C LEU A 340 -16.67 1.66 22.42
N THR A 341 -17.19 1.17 23.54
CA THR A 341 -17.12 -0.26 23.86
C THR A 341 -17.90 -1.12 22.87
N LYS A 342 -19.05 -0.65 22.37
CA LYS A 342 -19.81 -1.31 21.30
C LYS A 342 -19.03 -1.36 19.99
N ALA A 343 -18.39 -0.26 19.58
CA ALA A 343 -17.56 -0.19 18.38
C ALA A 343 -16.34 -1.13 18.46
N THR A 344 -15.64 -1.15 19.60
CA THR A 344 -14.53 -2.08 19.84
C THR A 344 -14.99 -3.53 19.76
N ARG A 345 -16.16 -3.87 20.31
CA ARG A 345 -16.74 -5.22 20.18
C ARG A 345 -17.06 -5.58 18.73
N THR A 346 -17.58 -4.65 17.93
CA THR A 346 -17.86 -4.91 16.51
C THR A 346 -16.59 -5.10 15.69
N TYR A 347 -15.55 -4.28 15.91
CA TYR A 347 -14.26 -4.45 15.24
C TYR A 347 -13.60 -5.77 15.62
N ARG A 348 -13.63 -6.14 16.90
CA ARG A 348 -13.13 -7.45 17.36
C ARG A 348 -13.83 -8.61 16.66
N LYS A 349 -15.16 -8.55 16.53
CA LYS A 349 -15.95 -9.56 15.78
C LYS A 349 -15.57 -9.59 14.30
N GLY A 350 -15.39 -8.43 13.66
CA GLY A 350 -14.97 -8.34 12.26
C GLY A 350 -13.58 -8.95 12.03
N ILE A 351 -12.61 -8.60 12.87
CA ILE A 351 -11.25 -9.16 12.85
C ILE A 351 -11.29 -10.67 13.04
N GLN A 352 -12.09 -11.16 14.00
CA GLN A 352 -12.24 -12.60 14.21
C GLN A 352 -12.87 -13.30 12.99
N GLY A 353 -13.87 -12.68 12.35
CA GLY A 353 -14.46 -13.18 11.10
C GLY A 353 -13.46 -13.24 9.95
N LEU A 354 -12.65 -12.19 9.76
CA LEU A 354 -11.61 -12.14 8.74
C LEU A 354 -10.50 -13.17 9.00
N SER A 355 -10.08 -13.32 10.26
CA SER A 355 -9.09 -14.32 10.68
C SER A 355 -9.60 -15.74 10.39
N ASN A 356 -10.86 -16.03 10.69
CA ASN A 356 -11.49 -17.32 10.36
C ASN A 356 -11.53 -17.56 8.84
N ALA A 357 -11.91 -16.56 8.05
CA ALA A 357 -11.93 -16.67 6.59
C ALA A 357 -10.53 -16.88 6.00
N PHE A 358 -9.53 -16.17 6.54
CA PHE A 358 -8.13 -16.33 6.17
C PHE A 358 -7.62 -17.74 6.50
N GLN A 359 -7.96 -18.28 7.68
CA GLN A 359 -7.63 -19.66 8.05
C GLN A 359 -8.29 -20.68 7.12
N GLN A 360 -9.57 -20.50 6.77
CA GLN A 360 -10.28 -21.37 5.83
C GLN A 360 -9.65 -21.33 4.43
N LEU A 361 -9.29 -20.14 3.95
CA LEU A 361 -8.61 -19.98 2.66
C LEU A 361 -7.22 -20.64 2.66
N LEU A 362 -6.46 -20.49 3.76
CA LEU A 362 -5.19 -21.20 3.92
C LEU A 362 -5.39 -22.72 3.86
N ILE A 363 -6.41 -23.27 4.52
CA ILE A 363 -6.74 -24.70 4.48
C ILE A 363 -7.04 -25.15 3.05
N ALA A 364 -7.87 -24.40 2.32
CA ALA A 364 -8.21 -24.70 0.92
C ALA A 364 -6.96 -24.64 0.01
N TYR A 365 -6.10 -23.66 0.22
CA TYR A 365 -4.83 -23.54 -0.50
C TYR A 365 -3.90 -24.72 -0.22
N ARG A 366 -3.78 -25.20 1.04
CA ARG A 366 -2.97 -26.41 1.32
C ARG A 366 -3.48 -27.61 0.54
N LEU A 367 -4.79 -27.84 0.58
CA LEU A 367 -5.42 -28.98 -0.05
C LEU A 367 -5.21 -28.95 -1.58
N GLN A 368 -5.41 -27.79 -2.20
CA GLN A 368 -5.17 -27.61 -3.63
C GLN A 368 -3.70 -27.84 -3.99
N ARG A 369 -2.77 -27.34 -3.17
CA ARG A 369 -1.34 -27.51 -3.38
C ARG A 369 -0.91 -28.97 -3.26
N GLU A 370 -1.43 -29.69 -2.27
CA GLU A 370 -1.19 -31.13 -2.10
C GLU A 370 -1.76 -31.93 -3.29
N GLN A 371 -2.92 -31.56 -3.81
CA GLN A 371 -3.50 -32.18 -5.00
C GLN A 371 -2.65 -31.97 -6.25
N ILE A 372 -2.11 -30.75 -6.46
CA ILE A 372 -1.21 -30.45 -7.59
C ILE A 372 0.10 -31.23 -7.46
N LEU A 373 0.68 -31.30 -6.26
CA LEU A 373 1.91 -32.06 -6.01
C LEU A 373 1.74 -33.59 -6.11
N ALA A 374 0.52 -34.10 -5.88
CA ALA A 374 0.20 -35.52 -6.00
C ALA A 374 -0.01 -35.98 -7.45
N LEU A 375 -0.19 -35.06 -8.40
CA LEU A 375 -0.37 -35.36 -9.83
C LEU A 375 1.00 -35.43 -10.53
N PRO A 376 1.42 -36.58 -11.09
CA PRO A 376 2.75 -36.75 -11.66
C PRO A 376 2.96 -36.14 -13.06
N GLU A 377 1.95 -35.53 -13.70
CA GLU A 377 1.98 -35.19 -15.15
C GLU A 377 1.59 -33.73 -15.51
N HIS A 378 1.65 -32.76 -14.59
CA HIS A 378 1.34 -31.36 -14.93
C HIS A 378 2.47 -30.38 -14.61
N ASP A 379 2.82 -29.54 -15.59
CA ASP A 379 3.71 -28.37 -15.50
C ASP A 379 3.13 -27.21 -14.64
N LEU A 380 2.15 -27.52 -13.79
CA LEU A 380 1.48 -26.53 -12.96
C LEU A 380 2.34 -26.25 -11.71
N GLU A 381 2.87 -25.04 -11.62
CA GLU A 381 3.62 -24.60 -10.46
C GLU A 381 2.71 -24.52 -9.23
N ALA A 382 3.02 -25.30 -8.19
CA ALA A 382 2.22 -25.45 -6.98
C ALA A 382 2.20 -24.19 -6.07
N GLY A 383 2.88 -23.12 -6.48
CA GLY A 383 2.95 -21.84 -5.78
C GLY A 383 3.79 -21.86 -4.50
N PRO A 384 4.02 -20.66 -3.91
CA PRO A 384 4.85 -20.52 -2.72
C PRO A 384 4.24 -21.21 -1.48
N PRO A 385 5.08 -21.71 -0.55
CA PRO A 385 4.60 -22.29 0.71
C PRO A 385 3.75 -21.32 1.54
N GLU A 386 2.79 -21.86 2.30
CA GLU A 386 1.87 -21.07 3.14
C GLU A 386 2.56 -20.23 4.22
N ALA A 387 3.80 -20.58 4.58
CA ALA A 387 4.62 -19.80 5.50
C ALA A 387 4.82 -18.36 5.01
N HIS A 388 4.75 -18.13 3.70
CA HIS A 388 4.83 -16.79 3.10
C HIS A 388 3.58 -15.94 3.31
N PHE A 389 2.44 -16.54 3.65
CA PHE A 389 1.18 -15.82 3.87
C PHE A 389 0.86 -15.59 5.34
N SER A 390 1.60 -16.20 6.27
CA SER A 390 1.33 -16.01 7.69
C SER A 390 1.56 -14.54 8.08
N PRO A 391 0.58 -13.86 8.70
CA PRO A 391 0.76 -12.49 9.16
C PRO A 391 1.84 -12.48 10.23
N ALA A 392 3.04 -12.06 9.84
CA ALA A 392 4.14 -11.79 10.74
C ALA A 392 3.80 -10.53 11.53
N GLY A 393 3.13 -10.70 12.67
CA GLY A 393 2.95 -9.63 13.63
C GLY A 393 1.59 -9.62 14.31
N THR A 394 1.64 -9.76 15.63
CA THR A 394 0.76 -9.01 16.54
C THR A 394 -0.64 -9.55 16.80
N GLU A 395 -0.76 -10.84 17.13
CA GLU A 395 -1.75 -11.28 18.13
C GLU A 395 -1.05 -12.19 19.14
N PRO A 396 -1.50 -12.27 20.42
CA PRO A 396 -0.93 -13.17 21.39
C PRO A 396 -1.35 -14.60 21.00
N ARG A 397 -0.64 -15.14 20.02
CA ARG A 397 -0.74 -16.53 19.59
C ARG A 397 -0.45 -17.40 20.80
N GLY A 398 -1.30 -18.40 21.03
CA GLY A 398 -1.07 -19.42 22.05
C GLY A 398 0.30 -20.07 21.87
N GLU A 399 0.92 -20.51 22.96
CA GLU A 399 2.24 -21.14 22.97
C GLU A 399 2.33 -22.30 21.97
N THR A 400 1.22 -23.04 21.82
CA THR A 400 1.03 -24.12 20.84
C THR A 400 1.23 -23.70 19.39
N GLU A 401 0.82 -22.48 19.03
CA GLU A 401 0.93 -21.97 17.67
C GLU A 401 2.34 -21.45 17.34
N ARG A 402 3.09 -21.01 18.36
CA ARG A 402 4.51 -20.66 18.24
C ARG A 402 5.38 -21.91 18.17
N GLU A 403 5.03 -22.93 18.93
CA GLU A 403 5.69 -24.24 18.90
C GLU A 403 5.46 -24.95 17.57
N LEU A 404 4.23 -24.88 17.03
CA LEU A 404 3.95 -25.32 15.66
C LEU A 404 4.78 -24.58 14.60
N HIS A 405 5.09 -23.29 14.81
CA HIS A 405 5.94 -22.54 13.88
C HIS A 405 7.39 -23.03 13.94
N ARG A 406 7.96 -23.22 15.14
CA ARG A 406 9.32 -23.76 15.33
C ARG A 406 9.45 -25.16 14.74
N LEU A 407 8.47 -26.03 14.99
CA LEU A 407 8.45 -27.39 14.44
C LEU A 407 8.37 -27.40 12.91
N ARG A 408 7.71 -26.41 12.29
CA ARG A 408 7.67 -26.26 10.82
C ARG A 408 9.01 -25.80 10.24
N GLU A 409 9.69 -24.86 10.89
CA GLU A 409 11.04 -24.43 10.50
C GLU A 409 12.05 -25.58 10.62
N ASP A 410 11.99 -26.33 11.71
CA ASP A 410 12.82 -27.52 11.93
C ASP A 410 12.53 -28.60 10.86
N LYS A 411 11.26 -28.85 10.54
CA LYS A 411 10.87 -29.76 9.45
C LYS A 411 11.48 -29.34 8.11
N ALA A 412 11.33 -28.07 7.72
CA ALA A 412 11.88 -27.56 6.47
C ALA A 412 13.42 -27.67 6.41
N ARG A 413 14.10 -27.41 7.54
CA ARG A 413 15.55 -27.58 7.65
C ARG A 413 15.96 -29.05 7.46
N LEU A 414 15.26 -29.97 8.12
CA LEU A 414 15.54 -31.40 8.03
C LEU A 414 15.24 -31.95 6.63
N GLU A 415 14.17 -31.51 5.97
CA GLU A 415 13.87 -31.88 4.58
C GLU A 415 14.97 -31.45 3.60
N SER A 416 15.51 -30.24 3.78
CA SER A 416 16.65 -29.74 2.99
C SER A 416 17.92 -30.58 3.20
N GLN A 417 18.23 -30.91 4.46
CA GLN A 417 19.36 -31.78 4.79
C GLN A 417 19.19 -33.19 4.22
N LEU A 418 17.98 -33.73 4.23
CA LEU A 418 17.67 -35.05 3.71
C LEU A 418 17.79 -35.09 2.18
N LYS A 419 17.40 -34.01 1.49
CA LYS A 419 17.61 -33.85 0.05
C LYS A 419 19.10 -33.83 -0.31
N LEU A 420 19.90 -33.04 0.41
CA LEU A 420 21.35 -32.99 0.23
C LEU A 420 22.03 -34.34 0.50
N ALA A 421 21.62 -35.05 1.55
CA ALA A 421 22.15 -36.38 1.86
C ALA A 421 21.80 -37.42 0.78
N ARG A 422 20.58 -37.37 0.22
CA ARG A 422 20.17 -38.23 -0.91
C ARG A 422 21.01 -37.95 -2.16
N GLU A 423 21.26 -36.68 -2.47
CA GLU A 423 22.11 -36.28 -3.58
C GLU A 423 23.55 -36.79 -3.39
N GLN A 424 24.12 -36.68 -2.19
CA GLN A 424 25.45 -37.21 -1.88
C GLN A 424 25.53 -38.75 -1.98
N VAL A 425 24.51 -39.47 -1.49
CA VAL A 425 24.44 -40.93 -1.61
C VAL A 425 24.33 -41.34 -3.08
N CYS A 426 23.56 -40.62 -3.90
CA CYS A 426 23.46 -40.88 -5.34
C CYS A 426 24.82 -40.72 -6.04
N VAL A 427 25.60 -39.69 -5.68
CA VAL A 427 26.95 -39.48 -6.21
C VAL A 427 27.90 -40.61 -5.77
N CYS A 428 27.89 -41.00 -4.50
CA CYS A 428 28.71 -42.11 -4.00
C CYS A 428 28.37 -43.44 -4.67
N VAL A 429 27.09 -43.75 -4.87
CA VAL A 429 26.67 -44.99 -5.56
C VAL A 429 27.14 -44.98 -7.02
N CYS A 430 27.03 -43.86 -7.74
CA CYS A 430 27.56 -43.74 -9.09
C CYS A 430 29.09 -43.94 -9.14
N VAL A 431 29.84 -43.34 -8.21
CA VAL A 431 31.31 -43.50 -8.15
C VAL A 431 31.70 -44.95 -7.81
N CYS A 432 31.02 -45.59 -6.86
CA CYS A 432 31.27 -46.99 -6.52
C CYS A 432 30.97 -47.93 -7.69
N VAL A 433 29.89 -47.72 -8.44
CA VAL A 433 29.56 -48.53 -9.63
C VAL A 433 30.60 -48.35 -10.75
N CYS A 434 31.11 -47.13 -10.96
CA CYS A 434 32.18 -46.88 -11.93
C CYS A 434 33.49 -47.58 -11.54
N VAL A 435 33.91 -47.50 -10.27
CA VAL A 435 35.14 -48.14 -9.78
C VAL A 435 35.02 -49.67 -9.78
N PHE A 436 33.84 -50.22 -9.49
CA PHE A 436 33.63 -51.67 -9.56
C PHE A 436 33.68 -52.20 -10.99
N ASN A 437 33.19 -51.43 -11.98
CA ASN A 437 33.28 -51.81 -13.39
C ASN A 437 34.70 -51.70 -13.95
N GLU A 438 35.55 -50.81 -13.44
CA GLU A 438 36.98 -50.72 -13.83
C GLU A 438 37.86 -51.81 -13.22
N LEU A 439 37.47 -52.43 -12.09
CA LEU A 439 38.23 -53.52 -11.45
C LEU A 439 37.86 -54.94 -11.93
N VAL A 440 36.79 -55.08 -12.72
CA VAL A 440 36.28 -56.38 -13.22
C VAL A 440 36.60 -56.62 -14.71
N LEU A 441 37.22 -55.63 -15.38
CA LEU A 441 37.85 -55.75 -16.71
C LEU A 441 39.36 -55.93 -16.55
#